data_AF-A0A851GNM9-F1
#
_entry.id   AF-A0A851GNM9-F1
#
_cell.length_a   1.000
_cell.length_b   1.000
_cell.length_c   1.000
_cell.angle_alpha   90.00
_cell.angle_beta   90.00
_cell.angle_gamma   90.00
#
_symmetry.space_group_name_H-M   'P 1'
#
loop_
_entity.id
_entity.type
_entity.pdbx_description
1 polymer ?
#
loop_
_entity_poly.entity_id
_entity_poly.type
_entity_poly.pdbx_seq_one_letter_code
_entity_poly.pdbx_strand_id
1 'polypeptide(L)'
;MKRNTALLLVGLIILAVLGGGGAYYAYRKIQQRKNFEFRYEGKFPVGAQFDVEAFKTMILADENVEDVVEGNDLVAFWELDGPEAAKQRVKSKFSASVANSEVKVRYQDKDKAMAKKILQGLLQGYQNRLKASGGGVPQG
;
A
#
# COMPACT_ATOMS: atom_id res chain seq x y z
N MET A 1 -3.99 -32.21 -11.04
CA MET A 1 -2.73 -31.58 -11.51
C MET A 1 -2.48 -30.34 -10.66
N LYS A 2 -1.40 -30.34 -9.88
CA LYS A 2 -1.03 -29.25 -8.97
C LYS A 2 -0.63 -28.03 -9.79
N ARG A 3 -1.51 -27.04 -9.90
CA ARG A 3 -1.17 -25.74 -10.47
C ARG A 3 -0.38 -24.97 -9.40
N ASN A 4 0.93 -25.20 -9.38
CA ASN A 4 1.86 -24.29 -8.73
C ASN A 4 1.82 -22.97 -9.52
N THR A 5 0.86 -22.11 -9.18
CA THR A 5 0.82 -20.72 -9.63
C THR A 5 1.91 -19.97 -8.88
N ALA A 6 3.17 -20.31 -9.14
CA ALA A 6 4.33 -19.56 -8.70
C ALA A 6 4.36 -18.26 -9.50
N LEU A 7 3.50 -17.31 -9.11
CA LEU A 7 3.56 -15.95 -9.63
C LEU A 7 4.79 -15.28 -9.01
N LEU A 8 5.86 -15.27 -9.80
CA LEU A 8 6.94 -14.29 -9.70
C LEU A 8 6.31 -12.89 -9.71
N LEU A 9 6.06 -12.32 -8.53
CA LEU A 9 5.78 -10.90 -8.29
C LEU A 9 7.05 -10.06 -8.57
N VAL A 10 7.66 -10.25 -9.74
CA VAL A 10 8.87 -9.54 -10.16
C VAL A 10 8.42 -8.34 -10.98
N GLY A 11 8.31 -7.19 -10.30
CA GLY A 11 8.05 -5.92 -10.98
C GLY A 11 7.33 -4.92 -10.12
N LEU A 12 7.81 -4.66 -8.90
CA LEU A 12 7.36 -3.50 -8.13
C LEU A 12 7.83 -2.22 -8.86
N ILE A 13 7.12 -1.78 -9.90
CA ILE A 13 7.39 -0.51 -10.56
C ILE A 13 6.83 0.60 -9.66
N ILE A 14 7.70 1.11 -8.79
CA ILE A 14 7.38 2.20 -7.85
C ILE A 14 7.39 3.53 -8.61
N LEU A 15 6.21 4.07 -8.92
CA LEU A 15 6.09 5.44 -9.45
C LEU A 15 5.59 6.36 -8.32
N ALA A 16 6.42 7.33 -7.93
CA ALA A 16 5.98 8.44 -7.10
C ALA A 16 5.28 9.46 -8.01
N VAL A 17 3.94 9.46 -8.01
CA VAL A 17 3.18 10.47 -8.74
C VAL A 17 3.21 11.74 -7.90
N LEU A 18 3.98 12.74 -8.33
CA LEU A 18 3.82 14.11 -7.85
C LEU A 18 2.39 14.53 -8.21
N GLY A 19 1.58 14.90 -7.22
CA GLY A 19 0.23 15.42 -7.47
C GLY A 19 0.28 16.67 -8.35
N GLY A 20 0.17 16.45 -9.67
CA GLY A 20 0.29 17.47 -10.70
C GLY A 20 -0.89 17.39 -11.64
N GLY A 21 -2.07 17.79 -11.17
CA GLY A 21 -3.11 18.35 -12.03
C GLY A 21 -2.82 19.85 -12.15
N GLY A 22 -2.34 20.28 -13.30
CA GLY A 22 -1.75 21.60 -13.50
C GLY A 22 -2.68 22.81 -13.31
N ALA A 23 -2.03 23.95 -13.11
CA ALA A 23 -2.37 25.22 -13.75
C ALA A 23 -3.59 26.06 -13.33
N TYR A 24 -4.21 25.87 -12.16
CA TYR A 24 -5.20 26.86 -11.66
C TYR A 24 -4.79 27.56 -10.36
N TYR A 25 -4.12 28.70 -10.56
CA TYR A 25 -4.06 29.86 -9.67
C TYR A 25 -3.18 29.79 -8.40
N ALA A 26 -1.98 30.36 -8.57
CA ALA A 26 -0.87 30.54 -7.65
C ALA A 26 -1.15 31.19 -6.27
N TYR A 27 -2.40 31.47 -5.91
CA TYR A 27 -2.76 32.15 -4.66
C TYR A 27 -2.88 31.20 -3.44
N ARG A 28 -3.19 29.90 -3.65
CA ARG A 28 -3.24 28.89 -2.57
C ARG A 28 -1.87 28.28 -2.19
N LYS A 29 -0.80 28.74 -2.84
CA LYS A 29 0.55 28.13 -2.80
C LYS A 29 1.21 28.13 -1.41
N ILE A 30 0.72 28.94 -0.48
CA ILE A 30 1.25 29.04 0.89
C ILE A 30 0.54 28.08 1.85
N GLN A 31 -0.76 27.82 1.68
CA GLN A 31 -1.50 26.89 2.57
C GLN A 31 -1.37 25.42 2.16
N GLN A 32 -1.23 25.11 0.88
CA GLN A 32 -1.20 23.72 0.40
C GLN A 32 0.08 22.95 0.72
N ARG A 33 1.18 23.62 1.08
CA ARG A 33 2.40 22.93 1.55
C ARG A 33 2.16 22.09 2.81
N LYS A 34 1.13 22.40 3.61
CA LYS A 34 0.83 21.67 4.86
C LYS A 34 0.05 20.35 4.65
N ASN A 35 -0.60 20.17 3.51
CA ASN A 35 -1.46 19.01 3.20
C ASN A 35 -1.00 18.22 1.96
N PHE A 36 0.27 18.38 1.56
CA PHE A 36 0.83 17.61 0.46
C PHE A 36 1.13 16.19 0.93
N GLU A 37 0.52 15.19 0.30
CA GLU A 37 0.84 13.78 0.53
C GLU A 37 1.46 13.18 -0.73
N PHE A 38 2.60 12.53 -0.57
CA PHE A 38 3.24 11.74 -1.59
C PHE A 38 2.47 10.44 -1.79
N ARG A 39 2.05 10.20 -3.03
CA ARG A 39 1.42 8.94 -3.43
C ARG A 39 2.48 8.01 -4.01
N TYR A 40 2.60 6.84 -3.40
CA TYR A 40 3.37 5.72 -3.92
C TYR A 40 2.46 4.70 -4.54
N GLU A 41 2.82 4.23 -5.73
CA GLU A 41 2.06 3.22 -6.47
C GLU A 41 2.94 2.00 -6.76
N GLY A 42 2.39 0.80 -6.59
CA GLY A 42 2.93 -0.46 -7.09
C GLY A 42 1.90 -1.16 -7.98
N LYS A 43 2.35 -1.88 -9.01
CA LYS A 43 1.48 -2.61 -9.93
C LYS A 43 1.98 -4.04 -10.12
N PHE A 44 1.06 -5.00 -10.17
CA PHE A 44 1.39 -6.39 -10.52
C PHE A 44 0.28 -6.99 -11.38
N PRO A 45 0.63 -7.87 -12.34
CA PRO A 45 -0.36 -8.55 -13.18
C PRO A 45 -1.19 -9.51 -12.33
N VAL A 46 -2.49 -9.59 -12.60
CA VAL A 46 -3.44 -10.46 -11.92
C VAL A 46 -4.34 -11.19 -12.92
N GLY A 47 -4.81 -12.38 -12.53
CA GLY A 47 -5.78 -13.14 -13.33
C GLY A 47 -7.16 -12.48 -13.37
N ALA A 48 -8.02 -12.91 -14.29
CA ALA A 48 -9.37 -12.36 -14.47
C ALA A 48 -10.28 -12.48 -13.24
N GLN A 49 -9.98 -13.40 -12.31
CA GLN A 49 -10.77 -13.68 -11.10
C GLN A 49 -10.15 -13.09 -9.82
N PHE A 50 -9.31 -12.06 -9.95
CA PHE A 50 -8.66 -11.47 -8.78
C PHE A 50 -9.67 -10.71 -7.91
N ASP A 51 -9.85 -11.17 -6.68
CA ASP A 51 -10.67 -10.49 -5.69
C ASP A 51 -9.87 -9.40 -4.97
N VAL A 52 -10.16 -8.14 -5.30
CA VAL A 52 -9.50 -6.96 -4.72
C VAL A 52 -9.83 -6.76 -3.25
N GLU A 53 -11.02 -7.18 -2.79
CA GLU A 53 -11.45 -7.03 -1.39
C GLU A 53 -10.83 -8.12 -0.51
N ALA A 54 -10.77 -9.36 -1.01
CA ALA A 54 -10.00 -10.42 -0.36
C ALA A 54 -8.50 -10.07 -0.32
N PHE A 55 -7.95 -9.49 -1.39
CA PHE A 55 -6.58 -8.96 -1.38
C PHE A 55 -6.39 -7.87 -0.33
N LYS A 56 -7.27 -6.86 -0.26
CA LYS A 56 -7.22 -5.80 0.76
C LYS A 56 -7.26 -6.38 2.17
N THR A 57 -8.10 -7.38 2.40
CA THR A 57 -8.22 -8.07 3.70
C THR A 57 -6.91 -8.74 4.08
N MET A 58 -6.25 -9.41 3.15
CA MET A 58 -4.97 -10.08 3.43
C MET A 58 -3.81 -9.10 3.61
N ILE A 59 -3.70 -8.06 2.76
CA ILE A 59 -2.60 -7.09 2.86
C ILE A 59 -2.76 -6.15 4.04
N LEU A 60 -3.98 -5.85 4.48
CA LEU A 60 -4.27 -5.02 5.66
C LEU A 60 -4.62 -5.86 6.90
N ALA A 61 -4.29 -7.15 6.89
CA ALA A 61 -4.45 -8.02 8.05
C ALA A 61 -3.68 -7.43 9.25
N ASP A 62 -4.24 -7.55 10.46
CA ASP A 62 -3.80 -6.74 11.59
C ASP A 62 -2.31 -6.94 11.92
N GLU A 63 -1.85 -8.19 11.98
CA GLU A 63 -0.43 -8.53 12.16
C GLU A 63 0.49 -7.84 11.12
N ASN A 64 0.07 -7.77 9.86
CA ASN A 64 0.90 -7.14 8.81
C ASN A 64 0.96 -5.62 9.00
N VAL A 65 -0.14 -5.01 9.42
CA VAL A 65 -0.18 -3.57 9.68
C VAL A 65 0.60 -3.26 10.96
N GLU A 66 0.53 -4.12 11.96
CA GLU A 66 1.30 -4.04 13.21
C GLU A 66 2.80 -4.10 12.96
N ASP A 67 3.28 -5.08 12.19
CA ASP A 67 4.69 -5.20 11.78
C ASP A 67 5.21 -3.91 11.12
N VAL A 68 4.36 -3.27 10.31
CA VAL A 68 4.71 -2.01 9.64
C VAL A 68 4.70 -0.82 10.59
N VAL A 69 3.76 -0.79 11.54
CA VAL A 69 3.67 0.25 12.57
C VAL A 69 4.89 0.21 13.49
N GLU A 70 5.22 -0.98 14.00
CA GLU A 70 6.35 -1.18 14.91
C GLU A 70 7.69 -1.04 14.18
N GLY A 71 7.85 -1.69 13.01
CA GLY A 71 9.10 -1.69 12.25
C GLY A 71 9.51 -0.33 11.70
N ASN A 72 8.61 0.65 11.67
CA ASN A 72 8.89 2.03 11.25
C ASN A 72 8.67 3.07 12.37
N ASP A 73 8.37 2.63 13.59
CA ASP A 73 8.07 3.49 14.74
C ASP A 73 7.02 4.58 14.41
N LEU A 74 5.91 4.16 13.78
CA LEU A 74 4.92 5.08 13.24
C LEU A 74 4.14 5.85 14.30
N VAL A 75 4.06 5.31 15.52
CA VAL A 75 3.42 5.99 16.66
C VAL A 75 4.21 7.23 17.04
N ALA A 76 5.53 7.11 17.22
CA ALA A 76 6.39 8.23 17.51
C ALA A 76 6.50 9.19 16.30
N PHE A 77 6.66 8.64 15.08
CA PHE A 77 6.81 9.45 13.87
C PHE A 77 5.62 10.36 13.58
N TRP A 78 4.39 9.90 13.87
CA TRP A 78 3.17 10.68 13.66
C TRP A 78 2.61 11.33 14.92
N GLU A 79 3.31 11.22 16.06
CA GLU A 79 2.89 11.76 17.36
C GLU A 79 1.46 11.32 17.74
N LEU A 80 1.19 10.01 17.64
CA LEU A 80 -0.13 9.43 17.89
C LEU A 80 -0.26 8.86 19.31
N ASP A 81 -1.50 8.76 19.79
CA ASP A 81 -1.83 8.28 21.14
C ASP A 81 -1.55 6.77 21.37
N GLY A 82 -1.20 6.03 20.31
CA GLY A 82 -0.86 4.61 20.43
C GLY A 82 -0.87 3.84 19.10
N PRO A 83 -0.56 2.53 19.16
CA PRO A 83 -0.45 1.67 17.97
C PRO A 83 -1.76 1.54 17.20
N GLU A 84 -2.91 1.51 17.89
CA GLU A 84 -4.22 1.41 17.23
C GLU A 84 -4.54 2.61 16.33
N ALA A 85 -4.21 3.83 16.78
CA ALA A 85 -4.35 5.03 15.96
C ALA A 85 -3.44 4.97 14.72
N ALA A 86 -2.22 4.46 14.87
CA ALA A 86 -1.29 4.27 13.76
C ALA A 86 -1.80 3.21 12.76
N LYS A 87 -2.31 2.07 13.24
CA LYS A 87 -2.92 1.02 12.41
C LYS A 87 -4.10 1.57 11.59
N GLN A 88 -5.01 2.32 12.22
CA GLN A 88 -6.14 2.95 11.53
C GLN A 88 -5.69 3.97 10.46
N ARG A 89 -4.65 4.75 10.77
CA ARG A 89 -4.07 5.70 9.81
C ARG A 89 -3.44 4.99 8.61
N VAL A 90 -2.74 3.88 8.81
CA VAL A 90 -2.23 3.05 7.70
C VAL A 90 -3.37 2.52 6.84
N LYS A 91 -4.40 1.92 7.46
CA LYS A 91 -5.56 1.34 6.74
C LYS A 91 -6.31 2.39 5.92
N SER A 92 -6.52 3.60 6.45
CA SER A 92 -7.25 4.68 5.76
C SER A 92 -6.49 5.32 4.59
N LYS A 93 -5.15 5.26 4.60
CA LYS A 93 -4.28 5.82 3.54
C LYS A 93 -3.92 4.82 2.44
N PHE A 94 -4.21 3.54 2.66
CA PHE A 94 -4.02 2.48 1.68
C PHE A 94 -5.19 2.43 0.69
N SER A 95 -4.90 2.19 -0.58
CA SER A 95 -5.93 1.88 -1.58
C SER A 95 -5.43 0.84 -2.57
N ALA A 96 -6.35 0.00 -3.04
CA ALA A 96 -6.09 -0.98 -4.09
C ALA A 96 -7.24 -0.98 -5.10
N SER A 97 -6.89 -1.10 -6.39
CA SER A 97 -7.85 -1.15 -7.49
C SER A 97 -7.34 -2.07 -8.59
N VAL A 98 -8.24 -2.77 -9.28
CA VAL A 98 -7.89 -3.57 -10.47
C VAL A 98 -8.21 -2.76 -11.73
N ALA A 99 -7.26 -2.70 -12.67
CA ALA A 99 -7.46 -2.11 -13.98
C ALA A 99 -6.59 -2.85 -15.00
N ASN A 100 -7.12 -3.17 -16.18
CA ASN A 100 -6.38 -3.81 -17.27
C ASN A 100 -5.62 -5.09 -16.85
N SER A 101 -6.25 -5.97 -16.06
CA SER A 101 -5.60 -7.18 -15.52
C SER A 101 -4.36 -6.89 -14.66
N GLU A 102 -4.28 -5.71 -14.06
CA GLU A 102 -3.27 -5.35 -13.06
C GLU A 102 -3.97 -4.90 -11.78
N VAL A 103 -3.47 -5.35 -10.63
CA VAL A 103 -3.80 -4.71 -9.35
C VAL A 103 -2.82 -3.56 -9.12
N LYS A 104 -3.39 -2.38 -8.88
CA LYS A 104 -2.68 -1.16 -8.50
C LYS A 104 -2.88 -0.94 -7.02
N VAL A 105 -1.79 -0.95 -6.27
CA VAL A 105 -1.78 -0.61 -4.85
C VAL A 105 -1.16 0.76 -4.65
N ARG A 106 -1.71 1.51 -3.71
CA ARG A 106 -1.26 2.87 -3.41
C ARG A 106 -1.23 3.12 -1.93
N TYR A 107 -0.25 3.90 -1.50
CA TYR A 107 -0.18 4.46 -0.16
C TYR A 107 0.17 5.95 -0.21
N GLN A 108 -0.43 6.75 0.67
CA GLN A 108 -0.30 8.19 0.70
C GLN A 108 0.19 8.68 2.07
N ASP A 109 1.32 9.39 2.09
CA ASP A 109 1.79 10.06 3.30
C ASP A 109 2.50 11.38 3.04
N LYS A 110 2.54 12.25 4.04
CA LYS A 110 3.25 13.53 3.97
C LYS A 110 4.75 13.34 3.80
N ASP A 111 5.31 12.25 4.31
CA ASP A 111 6.71 11.90 4.10
C ASP A 111 6.88 10.90 2.97
N LYS A 112 7.72 11.28 2.01
CA LYS A 112 8.01 10.48 0.82
C LYS A 112 8.74 9.17 1.16
N ALA A 113 9.69 9.18 2.08
CA ALA A 113 10.40 7.95 2.46
C ALA A 113 9.47 7.03 3.26
N MET A 114 8.64 7.60 4.13
CA MET A 114 7.71 6.86 4.97
C MET A 114 6.62 6.18 4.13
N ALA A 115 6.01 6.89 3.19
CA ALA A 115 5.01 6.30 2.30
C ALA A 115 5.56 5.11 1.51
N LYS A 116 6.83 5.18 1.08
CA LYS A 116 7.52 4.08 0.43
C LYS A 116 7.73 2.91 1.38
N LYS A 117 8.29 3.15 2.57
CA LYS A 117 8.57 2.11 3.58
C LYS A 117 7.30 1.37 3.99
N ILE A 118 6.21 2.10 4.23
CA ILE A 118 4.91 1.52 4.60
C ILE A 118 4.39 0.63 3.47
N LEU A 119 4.37 1.12 2.23
CA LEU A 119 3.91 0.31 1.09
C LEU A 119 4.78 -0.92 0.87
N GLN A 120 6.10 -0.79 0.99
CA GLN A 120 7.04 -1.92 0.87
C GLN A 120 6.82 -2.96 1.98
N GLY A 121 6.67 -2.52 3.23
CA GLY A 121 6.41 -3.40 4.36
C GLY A 121 5.10 -4.17 4.21
N LEU A 122 4.01 -3.47 3.87
CA LEU A 122 2.70 -4.11 3.63
C LEU A 122 2.78 -5.19 2.55
N LEU A 123 3.47 -4.91 1.43
CA LEU A 123 3.65 -5.87 0.35
C LEU A 123 4.55 -7.04 0.73
N GLN A 124 5.61 -6.77 1.50
CA GLN A 124 6.51 -7.82 1.96
C GLN A 124 5.80 -8.77 2.93
N GLY A 125 5.02 -8.27 3.89
CA GLY A 125 4.26 -9.13 4.78
C GLY A 125 3.15 -9.89 4.07
N TYR A 126 2.49 -9.28 3.06
CA TYR A 126 1.59 -10.01 2.17
C TYR A 126 2.29 -11.17 1.44
N GLN A 127 3.48 -10.94 0.89
CA GLN A 127 4.27 -11.99 0.24
C GLN A 127 4.68 -13.10 1.22
N ASN A 128 5.08 -12.74 2.44
CA ASN A 128 5.46 -13.71 3.46
C ASN A 128 4.28 -14.62 3.84
N ARG A 129 3.08 -14.05 3.97
CA ARG A 129 1.84 -14.80 4.20
C ARG A 129 1.45 -15.69 3.03
N LEU A 130 1.58 -15.19 1.80
CA LEU A 130 1.35 -16.02 0.62
C LEU A 130 2.31 -17.23 0.60
N LYS A 131 3.59 -17.02 0.92
CA LYS A 131 4.56 -18.12 1.03
C LYS A 131 4.19 -19.10 2.14
N ALA A 132 3.78 -18.60 3.31
CA ALA A 132 3.38 -19.43 4.44
C ALA A 132 2.09 -20.24 4.18
N SER A 133 1.15 -19.69 3.40
CA SER A 133 -0.11 -20.33 3.02
C SER A 133 -0.01 -21.24 1.78
N GLY A 134 1.20 -21.46 1.25
CA GLY A 134 1.42 -22.34 0.08
C GLY A 134 1.13 -21.69 -1.28
N GLY A 135 1.05 -20.37 -1.36
CA GLY A 135 0.94 -19.60 -2.62
C GLY A 135 -0.48 -19.37 -3.12
N GLY A 136 -1.50 -19.60 -2.29
CA GLY A 136 -2.90 -19.36 -2.65
C GLY A 136 -3.18 -17.87 -2.81
N VAL A 137 -3.35 -17.41 -4.05
CA VAL A 137 -3.95 -16.09 -4.33
C VAL A 137 -5.42 -16.15 -3.89
N PRO A 138 -5.96 -15.12 -3.22
CA PRO A 138 -7.39 -15.06 -2.95
C PRO A 138 -8.17 -15.17 -4.27
N GLN A 139 -8.93 -16.25 -4.39
CA GLN A 139 -9.88 -16.51 -5.46
C GLN A 139 -11.26 -16.41 -4.83
N GLY A 140 -12.10 -15.52 -5.35
CA GLY A 140 -13.51 -15.45 -5.02
C GLY A 140 -14.30 -16.55 -5.72
#